data_AF-M0DA90-F1
#
_entry.id   AF-M0DA90-F1
#
_cell.length_a   1.000
_cell.length_b   1.000
_cell.length_c   1.000
_cell.angle_alpha   90.00
_cell.angle_beta   90.00
_cell.angle_gamma   90.00
#
_symmetry.space_group_name_H-M   'P 1'
#
loop_
_entity.id
_entity.type
_entity.pdbx_description
1 polymer ?
#
loop_
_entity_poly.entity_id
_entity_poly.type
_entity_poly.pdbx_seq_one_letter_code
_entity_poly.pdbx_strand_id
1 'polypeptide(L)'
;MTARTITLGTATAITTFLLAGAATIELLGAGEAPGIGIIGVLVGVIVGVLAGGIVSAYADRLSGVATSVLVAYATFGVAFVAIAGMSYVNVPYVDDVFTFSVHIGVSIVVAVIVGLLANRGKPSEGATTT
;
A
#
# COMPACT_ATOMS: atom_id res chain seq x y z
N MET A 1 18.67 2.44 -14.34
CA MET A 1 17.47 2.26 -13.49
C MET A 1 16.33 3.04 -14.15
N THR A 2 15.19 2.41 -14.44
CA THR A 2 14.10 3.10 -15.16
C THR A 2 13.19 3.86 -14.19
N ALA A 3 12.51 4.91 -14.66
CA ALA A 3 11.51 5.63 -13.86
C ALA A 3 10.41 4.70 -13.32
N ARG A 4 10.03 3.67 -14.11
CA ARG A 4 9.10 2.62 -13.71
C ARG A 4 9.62 1.81 -12.53
N THR A 5 10.89 1.37 -12.56
CA THR A 5 11.54 0.62 -11.47
C THR A 5 11.52 1.41 -10.17
N ILE A 6 11.92 2.69 -10.23
CA ILE A 6 11.95 3.59 -9.06
C ILE A 6 10.53 3.77 -8.52
N THR A 7 9.56 4.02 -9.39
CA THR A 7 8.17 4.27 -8.96
C THR A 7 7.56 3.04 -8.28
N LEU A 8 7.71 1.85 -8.87
CA LEU A 8 7.18 0.60 -8.30
C LEU A 8 7.87 0.25 -6.98
N GLY A 9 9.19 0.38 -6.92
CA GLY A 9 9.97 0.14 -5.72
C GLY A 9 9.57 1.06 -4.57
N THR A 10 9.55 2.38 -4.83
CA THR A 10 9.19 3.39 -3.83
C THR A 10 7.75 3.23 -3.35
N ALA A 11 6.80 3.02 -4.25
CA ALA A 11 5.39 2.84 -3.88
C ALA A 11 5.20 1.58 -3.02
N THR A 12 5.87 0.48 -3.36
CA THR A 12 5.87 -0.74 -2.54
C THR A 12 6.50 -0.49 -1.18
N ALA A 13 7.63 0.21 -1.13
CA ALA A 13 8.33 0.51 0.12
C ALA A 13 7.43 1.31 1.07
N ILE A 14 6.85 2.40 0.58
CA ILE A 14 5.98 3.29 1.37
C ILE A 14 4.76 2.52 1.87
N THR A 15 4.07 1.81 0.99
CA THR A 15 2.87 1.04 1.35
C THR A 15 3.17 0.01 2.43
N THR A 16 4.27 -0.73 2.27
CA THR A 16 4.66 -1.79 3.20
C THR A 16 5.14 -1.21 4.53
N PHE A 17 5.90 -0.10 4.49
CA PHE A 17 6.32 0.64 5.67
C PHE A 17 5.12 1.04 6.53
N LEU A 18 4.12 1.68 5.90
CA LEU A 18 2.92 2.16 6.59
C LEU A 18 2.12 1.01 7.17
N LEU A 19 1.88 -0.04 6.37
CA LEU A 19 1.05 -1.16 6.80
C LEU A 19 1.72 -1.93 7.94
N ALA A 20 2.99 -2.30 7.78
CA ALA A 20 3.72 -3.05 8.79
C ALA A 20 3.91 -2.20 10.06
N GLY A 21 4.22 -0.91 9.92
CA GLY A 21 4.38 -0.02 11.06
C GLY A 21 3.07 0.19 11.83
N ALA A 22 1.99 0.51 11.14
CA ALA A 22 0.69 0.73 11.75
C ALA A 22 0.14 -0.56 12.40
N ALA A 23 0.25 -1.70 11.72
CA ALA A 23 -0.15 -3.00 12.29
C ALA A 23 0.67 -3.35 13.54
N THR A 24 1.97 -3.07 13.53
CA THR A 24 2.83 -3.30 14.71
C THR A 24 2.42 -2.43 15.89
N ILE A 25 2.10 -1.15 15.66
CA ILE A 25 1.64 -0.23 16.71
C ILE A 25 0.31 -0.72 17.30
N GLU A 26 -0.62 -1.09 16.43
CA GLU A 26 -1.95 -1.56 16.83
C GLU A 26 -1.85 -2.84 17.67
N LEU A 27 -1.10 -3.85 17.19
CA LEU A 27 -0.94 -5.15 17.85
C LEU A 27 -0.22 -5.06 19.20
N LEU A 28 0.64 -4.06 19.39
CA LEU A 28 1.38 -3.86 20.64
C LEU A 28 0.63 -3.03 21.67
N GLY A 29 -0.61 -2.62 21.40
CA GLY A 29 -1.45 -1.88 22.36
C GLY A 29 -1.62 -0.40 22.00
N ALA A 30 -1.83 -0.09 20.71
CA ALA A 30 -2.28 1.21 20.21
C ALA A 30 -1.59 2.45 20.83
N GLY A 31 -0.26 2.40 21.03
CA GLY A 31 0.51 3.56 21.47
C GLY A 31 0.39 3.92 22.95
N GLU A 32 -0.09 3.01 23.81
CA GLU A 32 -0.12 3.20 25.28
C GLU A 32 1.24 3.57 25.90
N ALA A 33 2.35 3.29 25.19
CA ALA A 33 3.68 3.76 25.52
C ALA A 33 4.40 4.35 24.28
N PRO A 34 5.14 5.46 24.41
CA PRO A 34 5.92 6.06 23.32
C PRO A 34 6.87 5.07 22.62
N GLY A 35 7.37 4.06 23.35
CA GLY A 35 8.25 3.02 22.81
C GLY A 35 7.58 2.14 21.75
N ILE A 36 6.26 1.95 21.80
CA ILE A 36 5.51 1.15 20.82
C ILE A 36 5.54 1.83 19.44
N GLY A 37 5.38 3.16 19.41
CA GLY A 37 5.49 3.94 18.18
C GLY A 37 6.87 3.79 17.53
N ILE A 38 7.94 3.82 18.33
CA ILE A 38 9.32 3.65 17.84
C ILE A 38 9.53 2.26 17.24
N ILE A 39 9.06 1.21 17.92
CA ILE A 39 9.14 -0.17 17.43
C ILE A 39 8.37 -0.31 16.10
N GLY A 40 7.16 0.25 16.04
CA GLY A 40 6.35 0.24 14.83
C GLY A 40 7.05 0.90 13.64
N VAL A 41 7.61 2.09 13.84
CA VAL A 41 8.37 2.79 12.79
C VAL A 41 9.58 1.96 12.36
N LEU A 42 10.34 1.39 13.29
CA LEU A 42 11.52 0.57 12.97
C LEU A 42 11.14 -0.67 12.16
N VAL A 43 10.13 -1.42 12.59
CA VAL A 43 9.61 -2.60 11.88
C VAL A 43 9.12 -2.18 10.49
N GLY A 44 8.34 -1.10 10.41
CA GLY A 44 7.91 -0.52 9.15
C GLY A 44 9.09 -0.25 8.22
N VAL A 45 10.14 0.43 8.69
CA VAL A 45 11.29 0.82 7.85
C VAL A 45 11.98 -0.42 7.30
N ILE A 46 12.25 -1.40 8.16
CA ILE A 46 12.94 -2.63 7.77
C ILE A 46 12.14 -3.37 6.69
N VAL A 47 10.86 -3.63 6.94
CA VAL A 47 10.01 -4.41 6.01
C VAL A 47 9.75 -3.61 4.73
N GLY A 48 9.56 -2.28 4.83
CA GLY A 48 9.37 -1.38 3.70
C GLY A 48 10.58 -1.35 2.77
N VAL A 49 11.78 -1.16 3.31
CA VAL A 49 13.02 -1.15 2.53
C VAL A 49 13.25 -2.51 1.86
N LEU A 50 13.02 -3.62 2.56
CA LEU A 50 13.14 -4.96 1.99
C LEU A 50 12.18 -5.15 0.82
N ALA A 51 10.89 -4.84 1.00
CA ALA A 51 9.89 -4.99 -0.05
C ALA A 51 10.17 -4.10 -1.27
N GLY A 52 10.53 -2.83 -1.04
CA GLY A 52 10.90 -1.90 -2.11
C GLY A 52 12.16 -2.32 -2.85
N GLY A 53 13.16 -2.81 -2.13
CA GLY A 53 14.41 -3.33 -2.69
C GLY A 53 14.17 -4.56 -3.57
N ILE A 54 13.36 -5.52 -3.10
CA ILE A 54 12.96 -6.70 -3.87
C ILE A 54 12.22 -6.27 -5.14
N VAL A 55 11.19 -5.44 -5.03
CA VAL A 55 10.43 -4.98 -6.20
C VAL A 55 11.32 -4.24 -7.19
N SER A 56 12.24 -3.40 -6.71
CA SER A 56 13.20 -2.70 -7.56
C SER A 56 14.14 -3.66 -8.30
N ALA A 57 14.63 -4.69 -7.62
CA ALA A 57 15.51 -5.70 -8.21
C ALA A 57 14.83 -6.56 -9.29
N TYR A 58 13.52 -6.77 -9.16
CA TYR A 58 12.74 -7.58 -10.10
C TYR A 58 11.88 -6.76 -11.08
N ALA A 59 11.88 -5.43 -10.99
CA ALA A 59 11.02 -4.54 -11.79
C ALA A 59 11.09 -4.77 -13.29
N ASP A 60 12.29 -5.01 -13.82
CA ASP A 60 12.50 -5.20 -15.25
C ASP A 60 11.95 -6.55 -15.75
N ARG A 61 11.74 -7.51 -14.84
CA ARG A 61 11.15 -8.83 -15.14
C ARG A 61 9.64 -8.86 -14.91
N LEU A 62 9.09 -7.83 -14.27
CA LEU A 62 7.67 -7.74 -13.98
C LEU A 62 6.90 -7.32 -15.25
N SER A 63 5.96 -8.16 -15.68
CA SER A 63 5.08 -7.90 -16.81
C SER A 63 3.65 -8.32 -16.51
N GLY A 64 2.69 -7.82 -17.30
CA GLY A 64 1.29 -8.24 -17.23
C GLY A 64 0.65 -8.04 -15.84
N VAL A 65 0.19 -9.13 -15.26
CA VAL A 65 -0.58 -9.17 -14.00
C VAL A 65 0.24 -8.66 -12.82
N ALA A 66 1.54 -9.00 -12.73
CA ALA A 66 2.36 -8.61 -11.60
C ALA A 66 2.52 -7.09 -11.48
N THR A 67 2.57 -6.38 -12.61
CA THR A 67 2.56 -4.91 -12.60
C THR A 67 1.20 -4.35 -12.14
N SER A 68 0.09 -4.96 -12.54
CA SER A 68 -1.25 -4.53 -12.09
C SER A 68 -1.44 -4.71 -10.59
N VAL A 69 -0.91 -5.80 -10.02
CA VAL A 69 -0.95 -6.07 -8.57
C VAL A 69 -0.15 -5.02 -7.81
N LEU A 70 1.03 -4.64 -8.30
CA LEU A 70 1.83 -3.58 -7.66
C LEU A 70 1.17 -2.20 -7.73
N VAL A 71 0.46 -1.89 -8.81
CA VAL A 71 -0.32 -0.65 -8.92
C VAL A 71 -1.49 -0.67 -7.94
N ALA A 72 -2.21 -1.78 -7.84
CA ALA A 72 -3.27 -1.96 -6.85
C ALA A 72 -2.73 -1.83 -5.42
N TYR A 73 -1.56 -2.42 -5.15
CA TYR A 73 -0.88 -2.32 -3.86
C TYR A 73 -0.45 -0.88 -3.53
N ALA A 74 0.14 -0.16 -4.49
CA ALA A 74 0.44 1.25 -4.32
C ALA A 74 -0.82 2.08 -4.03
N THR A 75 -1.92 1.77 -4.73
CA THR A 75 -3.22 2.45 -4.54
C THR A 75 -3.81 2.17 -3.17
N PHE A 76 -3.69 0.93 -2.68
CA PHE A 76 -4.02 0.55 -1.31
C PHE A 76 -3.26 1.45 -0.32
N GLY A 77 -1.94 1.60 -0.50
CA GLY A 77 -1.13 2.44 0.37
C GLY A 77 -1.54 3.90 0.37
N VAL A 78 -1.81 4.47 -0.82
CA VAL A 78 -2.28 5.86 -0.94
C VAL A 78 -3.63 6.06 -0.25
N ALA A 79 -4.59 5.15 -0.46
CA ALA A 79 -5.89 5.19 0.22
C ALA A 79 -5.70 5.10 1.75
N PHE A 80 -4.84 4.20 2.21
CA PHE A 80 -4.54 4.03 3.62
C PHE A 80 -3.97 5.30 4.25
N VAL A 81 -3.01 5.97 3.60
CA VAL A 81 -2.46 7.26 4.05
C VAL A 81 -3.53 8.35 4.05
N ALA A 82 -4.33 8.43 2.99
CA ALA A 82 -5.34 9.48 2.87
C ALA A 82 -6.35 9.40 4.02
N ILE A 83 -6.80 8.19 4.38
CA ILE A 83 -7.77 8.03 5.46
C ILE A 83 -7.10 8.26 6.82
N ALA A 84 -5.89 7.72 7.05
CA ALA A 84 -5.12 8.00 8.26
C ALA A 84 -4.81 9.51 8.44
N GLY A 85 -4.60 10.23 7.34
CA GLY A 85 -4.40 11.67 7.34
C GLY A 85 -5.63 12.44 7.84
N MET A 86 -6.84 11.95 7.58
CA MET A 86 -8.08 12.60 8.04
C MET A 86 -8.22 12.57 9.57
N SER A 87 -7.75 11.51 10.24
CA SER A 87 -7.65 11.46 11.71
C SER A 87 -6.73 12.55 12.25
N TYR A 88 -5.64 12.85 11.53
CA TYR A 88 -4.64 13.83 11.98
C TYR A 88 -5.10 15.29 11.83
N VAL A 89 -6.00 15.60 10.89
CA VAL A 89 -6.55 16.96 10.71
C VAL A 89 -7.67 17.29 11.72
N ASN A 90 -7.85 16.45 12.74
CA ASN A 90 -8.80 16.63 13.82
C ASN A 90 -10.26 16.77 13.33
N VAL A 91 -10.61 16.01 12.30
CA VAL A 91 -11.99 15.94 11.80
C VAL A 91 -12.85 15.27 12.88
N PRO A 92 -13.95 15.90 13.34
CA PRO A 92 -14.75 15.35 14.43
C PRO A 92 -15.25 13.94 14.13
N TYR A 93 -15.16 13.04 15.12
CA TYR A 93 -15.66 11.66 15.09
C TYR A 93 -15.01 10.72 14.07
N VAL A 94 -13.91 11.13 13.41
CA VAL A 94 -13.25 10.28 12.39
C VAL A 94 -12.68 9.01 12.99
N ASP A 95 -12.11 9.06 14.19
CA ASP A 95 -11.51 7.89 14.84
C ASP A 95 -12.54 6.83 15.25
N ASP A 96 -13.78 7.24 15.53
CA ASP A 96 -14.90 6.32 15.84
C ASP A 96 -15.44 5.63 14.59
N VAL A 97 -15.37 6.29 13.43
CA VAL A 97 -15.91 5.79 12.16
C VAL A 97 -14.86 4.97 11.40
N PHE A 98 -13.62 5.42 11.39
CA PHE A 98 -12.50 4.83 10.67
C PHE A 98 -11.54 4.12 11.64
N THR A 99 -12.05 3.10 12.33
CA THR A 99 -11.19 2.18 13.08
C THR A 99 -10.15 1.53 12.16
N PHE A 100 -9.04 1.05 12.72
CA PHE A 100 -7.96 0.42 11.94
C PHE A 100 -8.45 -0.68 10.97
N SER A 101 -9.43 -1.48 11.41
CA SER A 101 -10.04 -2.51 10.55
C SER A 101 -10.82 -1.90 9.37
N VAL A 102 -11.52 -0.79 9.58
CA VAL A 102 -12.24 -0.06 8.53
C VAL A 102 -11.26 0.61 7.57
N HIS A 103 -10.16 1.17 8.07
CA HIS A 103 -9.07 1.70 7.24
C HIS A 103 -8.55 0.67 6.24
N ILE A 104 -8.23 -0.53 6.72
CA ILE A 104 -7.77 -1.63 5.87
C ILE A 104 -8.86 -2.01 4.86
N GLY A 105 -10.10 -2.21 5.32
CA GLY A 105 -11.21 -2.62 4.46
C GLY A 105 -11.47 -1.65 3.31
N VAL A 106 -11.58 -0.35 3.60
CA VAL A 106 -11.83 0.68 2.58
C VAL A 106 -10.65 0.78 1.61
N SER A 107 -9.42 0.71 2.12
CA SER A 107 -8.22 0.75 1.29
C SER A 107 -8.14 -0.44 0.33
N ILE A 108 -8.55 -1.64 0.79
CA ILE A 108 -8.65 -2.84 -0.08
C ILE A 108 -9.69 -2.63 -1.17
N VAL A 109 -10.88 -2.13 -0.84
CA VAL A 109 -11.95 -1.87 -1.83
C VAL A 109 -11.46 -0.92 -2.91
N VAL A 110 -10.83 0.19 -2.52
CA VAL A 110 -10.28 1.18 -3.47
C VAL A 110 -9.21 0.54 -4.36
N ALA A 111 -8.30 -0.23 -3.78
CA ALA A 111 -7.25 -0.93 -4.52
C ALA A 111 -7.81 -1.95 -5.53
N VAL A 112 -8.84 -2.70 -5.15
CA VAL A 112 -9.52 -3.65 -6.04
C VAL A 112 -10.21 -2.91 -7.19
N ILE A 113 -10.97 -1.85 -6.91
CA ILE A 113 -11.66 -1.07 -7.96
C ILE A 113 -10.64 -0.52 -8.96
N VAL A 114 -9.56 0.09 -8.48
CA VAL A 114 -8.51 0.65 -9.34
C VAL A 114 -7.78 -0.44 -10.11
N GLY A 115 -7.47 -1.56 -9.48
CA GLY A 115 -6.86 -2.73 -10.15
C GLY A 115 -7.74 -3.30 -11.27
N LEU A 116 -9.05 -3.39 -11.03
CA LEU A 116 -10.03 -3.83 -12.03
C LEU A 116 -10.12 -2.86 -13.21
N LEU A 117 -10.14 -1.54 -12.95
CA LEU A 117 -10.14 -0.52 -14.00
C LEU A 117 -8.86 -0.53 -14.83
N ALA A 118 -7.70 -0.67 -14.17
CA ALA A 118 -6.41 -0.75 -14.84
C ALA A 118 -6.27 -1.99 -15.75
N ASN A 119 -6.91 -3.10 -15.39
CA ASN A 119 -6.94 -4.31 -16.20
C ASN A 119 -7.94 -4.23 -17.37
N ARG A 120 -9.05 -3.49 -17.23
CA ARG A 120 -10.01 -3.28 -18.33
C ARG A 120 -9.48 -2.40 -19.47
N GLY A 121 -8.49 -1.55 -19.19
CA GLY A 121 -7.88 -0.66 -20.19
C GLY A 121 -6.90 -1.33 -21.16
N LYS A 122 -6.55 -2.62 -20.96
CA LYS A 122 -5.72 -3.37 -21.91
C LYS A 122 -6.62 -4.03 -22.95
N PRO A 123 -6.54 -3.63 -24.24
CA PRO A 123 -7.19 -4.38 -25.31
C PRO A 123 -6.72 -5.83 -25.24
N SER A 124 -7.64 -6.78 -25.36
CA SER A 124 -7.31 -8.19 -25.55
C SER A 124 -6.48 -8.34 -26.83
N GLU A 125 -5.17 -8.28 -26.68
CA GLU A 125 -4.19 -8.66 -27.69
C GLU A 125 -4.24 -10.21 -27.77
N GLY A 126 -5.25 -10.73 -28.45
CA GLY A 126 -5.52 -12.16 -28.48
C GLY A 126 -6.80 -12.62 -29.16
N ALA A 127 -7.56 -11.74 -29.83
CA ALA A 127 -8.61 -12.17 -30.75
C ALA A 127 -8.09 -12.21 -32.19
N THR A 128 -7.09 -13.06 -32.43
CA THR A 128 -6.79 -13.54 -33.78
C THR A 128 -7.50 -14.88 -33.94
N THR A 129 -8.81 -14.83 -34.19
CA THR A 129 -9.52 -15.96 -34.78
C THR A 129 -9.36 -15.84 -36.30
N THR A 130 -8.67 -16.83 -36.83
CA THR A 130 -8.58 -17.31 -38.22
C THR A 130 -9.75 -16.94 -39.12
#